data_AF-A0A521M4L3-F1
#
_entry.id   AF-A0A521M4L3-F1
#
_cell.length_a   1.000
_cell.length_b   1.000
_cell.length_c   1.000
_cell.angle_alpha   90.00
_cell.angle_beta   90.00
_cell.angle_gamma   90.00
#
_symmetry.space_group_name_H-M   'P 1'
#
loop_
_entity.id
_entity.type
_entity.pdbx_description
1 polymer ?
#
loop_
_entity_poly.entity_id
_entity_poly.type
_entity_poly.pdbx_seq_one_letter_code
_entity_poly.pdbx_strand_id
1 'polypeptide(L)'
;MSFQSRDRLTIEPDLFVTPAGAVTPPSFRKRLAVTVAVWRERTVARRCLAQMDARSLRDAGISPAAAAFESGRPFWQKLGGLR
;
A
#
# COMPACT_ATOMS: atom_id res chain seq x y z
N MET A 1 -6.89 -32.79 -51.27
CA MET A 1 -6.90 -32.82 -49.79
C MET A 1 -5.70 -32.04 -49.29
N SER A 2 -5.83 -31.29 -48.20
CA SER A 2 -4.82 -30.41 -47.56
C SER A 2 -4.79 -28.96 -48.05
N PHE A 3 -5.44 -28.09 -47.27
CA PHE A 3 -4.88 -26.83 -46.78
C PHE A 3 -5.63 -26.52 -45.48
N GLN A 4 -5.25 -27.18 -44.38
CA GLN A 4 -5.77 -26.85 -43.05
C GLN A 4 -5.09 -25.55 -42.62
N SER A 5 -5.81 -24.46 -42.81
CA SER A 5 -5.49 -23.12 -42.30
C SER A 5 -5.15 -23.24 -40.82
N ARG A 6 -3.87 -23.04 -40.50
CA ARG A 6 -3.42 -22.81 -39.13
C ARG A 6 -3.70 -21.35 -38.85
N ASP A 7 -4.94 -21.04 -38.47
CA ASP A 7 -5.28 -19.81 -37.76
C ASP A 7 -4.53 -19.82 -36.43
N ARG A 8 -3.26 -19.40 -36.52
CA ARG A 8 -2.40 -19.12 -35.40
C ARG A 8 -2.99 -17.85 -34.80
N LEU A 9 -3.89 -18.04 -33.83
CA LEU A 9 -4.33 -16.99 -32.92
C LEU A 9 -3.08 -16.41 -32.26
N THR A 10 -2.53 -15.36 -32.88
CA THR A 10 -1.48 -14.54 -32.29
C THR A 10 -2.13 -13.83 -31.12
N ILE A 11 -2.03 -14.45 -29.95
CA ILE A 11 -2.32 -13.79 -28.68
C ILE A 11 -1.29 -12.67 -28.59
N GLU A 12 -1.68 -11.46 -28.99
CA GLU A 12 -0.91 -10.22 -28.84
C GLU A 12 -0.55 -10.04 -27.36
N PRO A 13 0.70 -10.32 -26.95
CA PRO A 13 1.10 -10.24 -25.54
C PRO A 13 1.20 -8.78 -25.05
N ASP A 14 1.19 -7.82 -25.99
CA ASP A 14 1.58 -6.44 -25.73
C ASP A 14 0.43 -5.55 -25.23
N LEU A 15 -0.80 -6.07 -25.10
CA LEU A 15 -1.95 -5.28 -24.62
C LEU A 15 -1.86 -4.83 -23.14
N PHE A 16 -0.92 -5.39 -22.36
CA PHE A 16 -0.72 -5.02 -20.95
C PHE A 16 0.54 -4.17 -20.70
N VAL A 17 1.30 -3.84 -21.74
CA VAL A 17 2.47 -2.96 -21.58
C VAL A 17 1.95 -1.53 -21.44
N THR A 18 1.76 -1.08 -20.21
CA THR A 18 1.63 0.36 -19.93
C THR A 18 2.92 1.00 -20.42
N PRO A 19 2.91 1.83 -21.49
CA PRO A 19 4.12 2.52 -21.90
C PRO A 19 4.56 3.36 -20.71
N ALA A 20 5.77 3.12 -20.23
CA ALA A 20 6.39 3.92 -19.18
C ALA A 20 6.62 5.33 -19.74
N GLY A 21 5.57 6.15 -19.74
CA GLY A 21 5.65 7.56 -20.04
C GLY A 21 6.70 8.17 -19.12
N ALA A 22 7.61 8.97 -19.69
CA ALA A 22 8.75 9.53 -18.99
C ALA A 22 8.35 10.09 -17.61
N VAL A 23 8.69 9.36 -16.55
CA VAL A 23 8.36 9.76 -15.18
C VAL A 23 9.34 10.85 -14.78
N THR A 24 8.95 12.11 -14.95
CA THR A 24 9.71 13.23 -14.40
C THR A 24 9.76 13.05 -12.88
N PRO A 25 10.95 13.00 -12.27
CA PRO A 25 11.06 12.77 -10.84
C PRO A 25 10.33 13.90 -10.09
N PRO A 26 9.50 13.57 -9.09
CA PRO A 26 8.74 14.57 -8.38
C PRO A 26 9.69 15.55 -7.69
N SER A 27 9.38 16.84 -7.82
CA SER A 27 10.15 17.91 -7.16
C SER A 27 10.22 17.67 -5.64
N PHE A 28 11.29 18.17 -5.01
CA PHE A 28 11.52 18.00 -3.57
C PHE A 28 10.31 18.46 -2.73
N ARG A 29 9.67 19.58 -3.10
CA ARG A 29 8.45 20.08 -2.46
C ARG A 29 7.30 19.08 -2.53
N LYS A 30 7.11 18.44 -3.70
CA LYS A 30 6.08 17.42 -3.91
C LYS A 30 6.38 16.17 -3.09
N ARG A 31 7.64 15.75 -3.01
CA ARG A 31 8.08 14.64 -2.15
C ARG A 31 7.83 14.93 -0.67
N LEU A 32 8.11 16.16 -0.22
CA LEU A 32 7.86 16.59 1.15
C LEU A 32 6.35 16.61 1.46
N ALA A 33 5.53 17.16 0.56
CA ALA A 33 4.08 17.18 0.71
C ALA A 33 3.48 15.77 0.81
N VAL A 34 3.92 14.84 -0.05
CA VAL A 34 3.51 13.43 0.02
C VAL A 34 3.94 12.80 1.35
N THR A 35 5.16 13.09 1.80
CA THR A 35 5.68 12.57 3.08
C THR A 35 4.85 13.05 4.26
N VAL A 36 4.48 14.34 4.28
CA VAL A 36 3.61 14.93 5.31
C VAL A 36 2.20 14.34 5.26
N ALA A 37 1.64 14.10 4.07
CA ALA A 37 0.34 13.45 3.91
C ALA A 37 0.37 12.02 4.51
N VAL A 38 1.41 11.25 4.21
CA VAL A 38 1.62 9.91 4.79
C VAL A 38 1.74 9.97 6.31
N TRP A 39 2.44 10.97 6.86
CA TRP A 39 2.55 11.16 8.30
C TRP A 39 1.21 11.52 8.96
N ARG A 40 0.38 12.34 8.30
CA ARG A 40 -0.99 12.68 8.75
C ARG A 40 -1.85 11.43 8.83
N GLU A 41 -1.88 10.64 7.76
CA GLU A 41 -2.65 9.40 7.68
C GLU A 41 -2.23 8.40 8.76
N ARG A 42 -0.92 8.21 8.95
CA ARG A 42 -0.38 7.36 10.03
C ARG A 42 -0.72 7.88 11.43
N THR A 43 -0.81 9.18 11.63
CA THR A 43 -1.19 9.77 12.92
C THR A 43 -2.66 9.48 13.23
N VAL A 44 -3.53 9.58 12.23
CA VAL A 44 -4.95 9.23 12.36
C VAL A 44 -5.10 7.74 12.63
N ALA A 45 -4.40 6.88 11.89
CA ALA A 45 -4.43 5.43 12.10
C ALA A 45 -3.98 5.04 13.52
N ARG A 46 -2.88 5.63 14.03
CA ARG A 46 -2.41 5.38 15.41
C ARG A 46 -3.40 5.87 16.47
N ARG A 47 -4.05 7.03 16.25
CA ARG A 47 -5.12 7.50 17.14
C ARG A 47 -6.32 6.58 17.12
N CYS A 48 -6.68 6.05 15.95
CA CYS A 48 -7.75 5.06 15.82
C CYS A 48 -7.39 3.80 16.61
N LEU A 49 -6.19 3.26 16.43
CA LEU A 49 -5.69 2.10 17.19
C LEU A 49 -5.65 2.34 18.70
N ALA A 50 -5.25 3.54 19.15
CA ALA A 50 -5.21 3.89 20.57
C ALA A 50 -6.60 4.08 21.20
N GLN A 51 -7.59 4.48 20.41
CA GLN A 51 -8.98 4.62 20.85
C GLN A 51 -9.76 3.29 20.73
N MET A 52 -9.31 2.38 19.89
CA MET A 52 -9.94 1.07 19.68
C MET A 52 -9.77 0.20 20.92
N ASP A 53 -10.88 -0.36 21.42
CA ASP A 53 -10.86 -1.21 22.60
C ASP A 53 -10.10 -2.53 22.33
N ALA A 54 -9.50 -3.08 23.38
CA ALA A 54 -8.72 -4.31 23.31
C ALA A 54 -9.53 -5.50 22.76
N ARG A 55 -10.84 -5.52 22.98
CA ARG A 55 -11.73 -6.56 22.42
C ARG A 55 -11.84 -6.43 20.91
N SER A 56 -12.10 -5.23 20.39
CA SER A 56 -12.20 -4.99 18.94
C SER A 56 -10.89 -5.28 18.21
N LEU A 57 -9.73 -5.03 18.85
CA LEU A 57 -8.42 -5.41 18.30
C LEU A 57 -8.27 -6.93 18.19
N ARG A 58 -8.69 -7.70 19.21
CA ARG A 58 -8.67 -9.16 19.16
C ARG A 58 -9.59 -9.74 18.10
N ASP A 59 -10.78 -9.17 17.92
CA ASP A 59 -11.72 -9.59 16.87
C ASP A 59 -11.13 -9.37 15.47
N ALA A 60 -10.29 -8.34 15.30
CA ALA A 60 -9.53 -8.10 14.07
C ALA A 60 -8.26 -8.97 13.94
N GLY A 61 -7.98 -9.84 14.92
CA GLY A 61 -6.77 -10.66 14.97
C GLY A 61 -5.49 -9.86 15.29
N ILE A 62 -5.63 -8.63 15.80
CA ILE A 62 -4.52 -7.76 16.17
C ILE A 62 -4.24 -7.93 17.66
N SER A 63 -2.98 -8.18 18.02
CA SER A 63 -2.58 -8.22 19.43
C SER A 63 -2.74 -6.84 20.07
N PRO A 64 -3.50 -6.69 21.18
CA PRO A 64 -3.65 -5.40 21.86
C PRO A 64 -2.32 -4.83 22.37
N ALA A 65 -1.39 -5.70 22.76
CA ALA A 65 -0.05 -5.30 23.17
C ALA A 65 0.77 -4.74 22.00
N ALA A 66 0.64 -5.33 20.80
CA ALA A 66 1.27 -4.81 19.59
C ALA A 66 0.66 -3.46 19.18
N ALA A 67 -0.65 -3.30 19.24
CA ALA A 67 -1.32 -2.04 18.96
C ALA A 67 -0.90 -0.91 19.94
N ALA A 68 -0.77 -1.22 21.23
CA ALA A 68 -0.28 -0.29 22.25
C ALA A 68 1.20 0.08 22.05
N PHE A 69 2.03 -0.89 21.67
CA PHE A 69 3.43 -0.63 21.32
C PHE A 69 3.55 0.28 20.09
N GLU A 70 2.72 0.04 19.07
CA GLU A 70 2.75 0.81 17.83
C GLU A 70 2.17 2.22 17.95
N SER A 71 1.19 2.43 18.84
CA SER A 71 0.64 3.75 19.13
C SER A 71 1.67 4.68 19.79
N GLY A 72 2.59 4.11 20.58
CA GLY A 72 3.70 4.84 21.21
C GLY A 72 4.88 5.15 20.29
N ARG A 73 4.94 4.58 19.07
CA ARG A 73 6.07 4.80 18.15
C ARG A 73 6.01 6.18 17.48
N PRO A 74 7.18 6.80 17.22
CA PRO A 74 7.23 8.09 16.56
C PRO A 74 6.61 8.03 15.16
N PHE A 75 5.88 9.10 14.80
CA PHE A 75 5.01 9.09 13.63
C PHE A 75 5.75 8.92 12.30
N TRP A 76 7.01 9.35 12.24
CA TRP A 76 7.88 9.26 11.07
C TRP A 76 8.35 7.84 10.78
N GLN A 77 8.30 6.94 11.77
CA GLN A 77 8.66 5.55 11.58
C GLN A 77 7.50 4.80 10.91
N LYS A 78 7.83 3.94 9.94
CA LYS A 78 6.84 3.08 9.28
C LYS A 78 6.14 2.20 10.32
N LEU A 79 4.83 2.03 10.17
CA LEU A 79 4.04 1.09 10.96
C LEU A 79 4.67 -0.30 10.82
N GLY A 80 4.80 -1.01 11.94
CA GLY A 80 5.34 -2.37 11.93
C GLY A 80 4.27 -3.34 11.42
N GLY A 81 4.63 -4.62 11.34
CA GLY A 81 3.62 -5.66 11.19
C GLY A 81 2.88 -5.85 12.51
N LEU A 82 1.57 -5.62 12.51
CA LEU A 82 0.64 -5.87 13.64
C LEU A 82 0.32 -7.38 13.82
N ARG A 83 1.32 -8.25 13.65
CA ARG A 83 1.17 -9.71 13.71
C ARG A 83 1.79 -10.30 14.97
#